data_AF-A0A1G4I2J4-F1
#
_entry.id   AF-A0A1G4I2J4-F1
#
_cell.length_a   1.000
_cell.length_b   1.000
_cell.length_c   1.000
_cell.angle_alpha   90.00
_cell.angle_beta   90.00
_cell.angle_gamma   90.00
#
_symmetry.space_group_name_H-M   'P 1'
#
loop_
_entity.id
_entity.type
_entity.pdbx_description
1 polymer ?
#
loop_
_entity_poly.entity_id
_entity_poly.type
_entity_poly.pdbx_seq_one_letter_code
_entity_poly.pdbx_strand_id
1 'polypeptide(L)'
;MLPTITLTLIAVTLADADPKALHSPTIAITEPCGTADYLNNIKSVLKSKLSAGQLALKAMRKAAAQLRMAAAASTGSAARKYAILCAALDVYAEQKQITYDSALSAAGEGMAAASALSFSQDIIQDLKETKTTEIPPTATTATWLTSGYKAILPKLEVTAGGGCFAGATRKANAAGESRSIGDELQIKLFHLEAEAPAAANTGSNVFCETASTGTALQTCTAYSNAGNLQYRGGKVLKPKGVTYKRTISTNADYAPVQNTPSNMSPPTKRVKELLAQIKKAESEVENLDISFSTENTHFLTKTATLTEIATAIFVPDSKPVEESKHTQTLQPIITANYGSSEKELKNKIWDQVELISVKGAALGATESEPVKNVGELAKLEQAVGFYIAEAAATATPKKLNGTSCKTAEQYKADASDKTEDKKDGDNKTTAAECATTEAEKCDKEKCTWDNCN
;
A
#
# COMPACT_ATOMS: atom_id res chain seq x y z
N MET A 1 -27.86 -2.07 -26.91
CA MET A 1 -27.25 -3.28 -26.37
C MET A 1 -26.29 -2.84 -25.28
N LEU A 2 -26.71 -2.87 -24.02
CA LEU A 2 -25.81 -2.60 -22.89
C LEU A 2 -24.88 -3.81 -22.71
N PRO A 3 -23.60 -3.61 -22.36
CA PRO A 3 -22.70 -4.72 -22.08
C PRO A 3 -23.22 -5.44 -20.84
N THR A 4 -23.50 -6.73 -20.98
CA THR A 4 -23.74 -7.65 -19.86
C THR A 4 -22.44 -7.72 -19.06
N ILE A 5 -22.33 -6.93 -17.99
CA ILE A 5 -21.21 -7.02 -17.05
C ILE A 5 -21.50 -8.23 -16.18
N THR A 6 -21.06 -9.40 -16.64
CA THR A 6 -21.00 -10.61 -15.84
C THR A 6 -20.20 -10.30 -14.58
N LEU A 7 -20.78 -10.53 -13.39
CA LEU A 7 -20.09 -10.47 -12.11
C LEU A 7 -18.92 -11.46 -12.20
N THR A 8 -17.74 -10.96 -12.55
CA THR A 8 -16.55 -11.78 -12.62
C THR A 8 -16.26 -12.18 -11.18
N LEU A 9 -16.23 -13.49 -10.89
CA LEU A 9 -15.57 -14.02 -9.70
C LEU A 9 -14.21 -13.29 -9.61
N ILE A 10 -14.08 -12.35 -8.67
CA ILE A 10 -12.80 -11.68 -8.44
C ILE A 10 -12.00 -12.64 -7.58
N ALA A 11 -11.52 -13.74 -8.18
CA ALA A 11 -10.44 -14.51 -7.60
C ALA A 11 -9.16 -13.71 -7.86
N VAL A 12 -8.77 -12.85 -6.91
CA VAL A 12 -7.41 -12.29 -6.91
C VAL A 12 -6.51 -13.38 -6.35
N THR A 13 -5.91 -14.18 -7.22
CA THR A 13 -4.81 -15.05 -6.82
C THR A 13 -3.59 -14.16 -6.58
N LEU A 14 -3.03 -14.24 -5.39
CA LEU A 14 -1.80 -13.53 -5.05
C LEU A 14 -0.59 -14.27 -5.60
N ALA A 15 0.45 -13.50 -5.90
CA ALA A 15 1.81 -14.00 -5.89
C ALA A 15 2.22 -14.23 -4.44
N ASP A 16 2.74 -15.43 -4.13
CA ASP A 16 3.14 -15.88 -2.78
C ASP A 16 3.76 -14.77 -1.93
N ALA A 17 3.33 -14.71 -0.66
CA ALA A 17 3.85 -13.81 0.35
C ALA A 17 5.23 -14.31 0.82
N ASP A 18 6.23 -14.19 -0.07
CA ASP A 18 7.62 -14.52 0.19
C ASP A 18 8.47 -13.26 -0.06
N PRO A 19 9.30 -12.79 0.88
CA PRO A 19 10.22 -11.69 0.65
C PRO A 19 11.12 -11.94 -0.59
N LYS A 20 11.41 -13.21 -0.91
CA LYS A 20 12.14 -13.61 -2.11
C LYS A 20 11.44 -13.23 -3.41
N ALA A 21 10.11 -13.11 -3.40
CA ALA A 21 9.32 -12.78 -4.59
C ALA A 21 9.64 -11.38 -5.14
N LEU A 22 10.21 -10.47 -4.33
CA LEU A 22 10.66 -9.16 -4.81
C LEU A 22 11.91 -9.24 -5.68
N HIS A 23 12.71 -10.28 -5.53
CA HIS A 23 14.01 -10.42 -6.17
C HIS A 23 13.87 -11.24 -7.45
N SER A 24 14.41 -10.73 -8.56
CA SER A 24 14.37 -11.46 -9.84
C SER A 24 15.44 -12.57 -9.87
N PRO A 25 15.09 -13.81 -10.24
CA PRO A 25 16.04 -14.89 -10.41
C PRO A 25 16.74 -14.89 -11.78
N THR A 26 16.38 -13.97 -12.68
CA THR A 26 16.79 -14.01 -14.10
C THR A 26 17.49 -12.74 -14.60
N ILE A 27 17.34 -11.60 -13.91
CA ILE A 27 18.00 -10.35 -14.28
C ILE A 27 19.49 -10.41 -13.95
N ALA A 28 20.33 -10.19 -14.95
CA ALA A 28 21.77 -10.17 -14.78
C ALA A 28 22.26 -8.87 -14.10
N ILE A 29 23.20 -9.00 -13.15
CA ILE A 29 23.84 -7.86 -12.47
C ILE A 29 25.37 -7.90 -12.67
N THR A 30 25.77 -7.89 -13.94
CA THR A 30 27.18 -7.86 -14.36
C THR A 30 27.73 -6.44 -14.43
N GLU A 31 26.87 -5.43 -14.65
CA GLU A 31 27.23 -4.02 -14.82
C GLU A 31 26.20 -3.07 -14.17
N PRO A 32 26.49 -1.75 -14.05
CA PRO A 32 25.58 -0.79 -13.42
C PRO A 32 24.16 -0.79 -14.02
N CYS A 33 24.02 -0.83 -15.35
CA CYS A 33 22.69 -0.87 -15.99
C CYS A 33 21.86 -2.07 -15.55
N GLY A 34 22.49 -3.26 -15.45
CA GLY A 34 21.77 -4.44 -15.01
C GLY A 34 21.35 -4.39 -13.54
N THR A 35 22.15 -3.71 -12.72
CA THR A 35 21.77 -3.40 -11.33
C THR A 35 20.54 -2.51 -11.26
N ALA A 36 20.53 -1.45 -12.07
CA ALA A 36 19.41 -0.53 -12.14
C ALA A 36 18.12 -1.23 -12.60
N ASP A 37 18.20 -2.12 -13.59
CA ASP A 37 17.04 -2.91 -14.05
C ASP A 37 16.51 -3.82 -12.94
N TYR A 38 17.41 -4.47 -12.19
CA TYR A 38 17.06 -5.30 -11.04
C TYR A 38 16.32 -4.51 -9.95
N LEU A 39 16.79 -3.30 -9.63
CA LEU A 39 16.14 -2.43 -8.65
C LEU A 39 14.77 -1.92 -9.16
N ASN A 40 14.66 -1.64 -10.46
CA ASN A 40 13.37 -1.32 -11.08
C ASN A 40 12.40 -2.51 -11.05
N ASN A 41 12.89 -3.75 -11.13
CA ASN A 41 12.07 -4.94 -10.94
C ASN A 41 11.49 -5.01 -9.52
N ILE A 42 12.29 -4.78 -8.48
CA ILE A 42 11.80 -4.73 -7.09
C ILE A 42 10.62 -3.75 -6.98
N LYS A 43 10.78 -2.54 -7.51
CA LYS A 43 9.71 -1.54 -7.55
C LYS A 43 8.46 -2.03 -8.30
N SER A 44 8.64 -2.68 -9.45
CA SER A 44 7.54 -3.21 -10.26
C SER A 44 6.74 -4.28 -9.51
N VAL A 45 7.45 -5.22 -8.86
CA VAL A 45 6.83 -6.28 -8.07
C VAL A 45 6.10 -5.71 -6.85
N LEU A 46 6.71 -4.75 -6.12
CA LEU A 46 6.07 -4.05 -5.01
C LEU A 46 4.75 -3.40 -5.44
N LYS A 47 4.78 -2.64 -6.54
CA LYS A 47 3.58 -1.99 -7.09
C LYS A 47 2.50 -3.02 -7.45
N SER A 48 2.88 -4.15 -8.05
CA SER A 48 1.94 -5.22 -8.41
C SER A 48 1.26 -5.80 -7.17
N LYS A 49 2.03 -6.12 -6.12
CA LYS A 49 1.50 -6.66 -4.86
C LYS A 49 0.57 -5.68 -4.15
N LEU A 50 0.94 -4.40 -4.05
CA LEU A 50 0.05 -3.36 -3.50
C LEU A 50 -1.25 -3.21 -4.31
N SER A 51 -1.17 -3.29 -5.64
CA SER A 51 -2.36 -3.21 -6.50
C SER A 51 -3.29 -4.41 -6.27
N ALA A 52 -2.74 -5.61 -6.13
CA ALA A 52 -3.50 -6.82 -5.84
C ALA A 52 -4.20 -6.74 -4.47
N GLY A 53 -3.48 -6.33 -3.42
CA GLY A 53 -4.06 -6.15 -2.09
C GLY A 53 -5.17 -5.10 -2.06
N GLN A 54 -5.01 -3.97 -2.76
CA GLN A 54 -6.05 -2.95 -2.88
C GLN A 54 -7.30 -3.49 -3.59
N LEU A 55 -7.12 -4.29 -4.65
CA LEU A 55 -8.22 -4.91 -5.36
C LEU A 55 -8.98 -5.91 -4.48
N ALA A 56 -8.27 -6.71 -3.70
CA ALA A 56 -8.88 -7.63 -2.73
C ALA A 56 -9.67 -6.90 -1.64
N LEU A 57 -9.14 -5.81 -1.07
CA LEU A 57 -9.87 -4.96 -0.12
C LEU A 57 -11.11 -4.32 -0.72
N LYS A 58 -11.03 -3.85 -1.98
CA LYS A 58 -12.21 -3.34 -2.70
C LYS A 58 -13.26 -4.42 -2.89
N ALA A 59 -12.84 -5.66 -3.19
CA ALA A 59 -13.74 -6.79 -3.32
C ALA A 59 -14.40 -7.16 -1.98
N MET A 60 -13.65 -7.15 -0.87
CA MET A 60 -14.19 -7.35 0.49
C MET A 60 -15.26 -6.31 0.82
N ARG A 61 -14.98 -5.01 0.62
CA ARG A 61 -15.93 -3.92 0.87
C ARG A 61 -17.19 -4.05 0.02
N LYS A 62 -17.05 -4.44 -1.25
CA LYS A 62 -18.19 -4.70 -2.12
C LYS A 62 -19.05 -5.86 -1.60
N ALA A 63 -18.42 -6.97 -1.21
CA ALA A 63 -19.13 -8.12 -0.66
C ALA A 63 -19.84 -7.78 0.66
N ALA A 64 -19.22 -6.97 1.53
CA ALA A 64 -19.87 -6.47 2.74
C ALA A 64 -21.09 -5.58 2.41
N ALA A 65 -20.97 -4.66 1.45
CA ALA A 65 -22.10 -3.83 1.01
C ALA A 65 -23.26 -4.67 0.43
N GLN A 66 -22.96 -5.74 -0.30
CA GLN A 66 -23.98 -6.67 -0.81
C GLN A 66 -24.72 -7.37 0.34
N LEU A 67 -23.99 -7.83 1.37
CA LEU A 67 -24.60 -8.44 2.57
C LEU A 67 -25.40 -7.41 3.39
N ARG A 68 -24.90 -6.19 3.53
CA ARG A 68 -25.58 -5.09 4.22
C ARG A 68 -26.88 -4.73 3.53
N MET A 69 -26.85 -4.62 2.21
CA MET A 69 -28.05 -4.38 1.40
C MET A 69 -29.02 -5.54 1.54
N ALA A 70 -28.55 -6.78 1.44
CA ALA A 70 -29.38 -7.97 1.61
C ALA A 70 -30.05 -8.02 2.98
N ALA A 71 -29.34 -7.63 4.03
CA ALA A 71 -29.88 -7.51 5.38
C ALA A 71 -30.99 -6.45 5.47
N ALA A 72 -30.75 -5.26 4.91
CA ALA A 72 -31.70 -4.14 4.93
C ALA A 72 -32.96 -4.40 4.10
N ALA A 73 -32.82 -5.07 2.95
CA ALA A 73 -33.94 -5.43 2.07
C ALA A 73 -34.75 -6.64 2.57
N SER A 74 -34.24 -7.38 3.57
CA SER A 74 -34.87 -8.57 4.12
C SER A 74 -35.52 -8.30 5.48
N THR A 75 -36.31 -9.26 5.97
CA THR A 75 -36.87 -9.24 7.33
C THR A 75 -36.57 -10.55 8.07
N GLY A 76 -36.80 -10.56 9.39
CA GLY A 76 -36.74 -11.78 10.20
C GLY A 76 -35.39 -12.50 10.20
N SER A 77 -35.40 -13.81 10.02
CA SER A 77 -34.19 -14.65 10.05
C SER A 77 -33.24 -14.37 8.88
N ALA A 78 -33.77 -14.03 7.70
CA ALA A 78 -32.97 -13.69 6.53
C ALA A 78 -32.14 -12.43 6.77
N ALA A 79 -32.75 -11.38 7.31
CA ALA A 79 -32.03 -10.15 7.68
C ALA A 79 -30.91 -10.42 8.68
N ARG A 80 -31.20 -11.21 9.73
CA ARG A 80 -30.21 -11.56 10.78
C ARG A 80 -29.00 -12.30 10.22
N LYS A 81 -29.19 -13.33 9.39
CA LYS A 81 -28.04 -14.10 8.86
C LYS A 81 -27.13 -13.24 7.97
N TYR A 82 -27.70 -12.34 7.15
CA TYR A 82 -26.89 -11.45 6.32
C TYR A 82 -26.15 -10.41 7.17
N ALA A 83 -26.82 -9.83 8.18
CA ALA A 83 -26.22 -8.85 9.07
C ALA A 83 -25.03 -9.40 9.87
N ILE A 84 -25.15 -10.62 10.41
CA ILE A 84 -24.08 -11.28 11.17
C ILE A 84 -22.85 -11.52 10.27
N LEU A 85 -23.05 -12.08 9.07
CA LEU A 85 -21.93 -12.33 8.17
C LEU A 85 -21.31 -11.03 7.64
N CYS A 86 -22.13 -9.99 7.41
CA CYS A 86 -21.65 -8.66 7.04
C CYS A 86 -20.69 -8.13 8.10
N ALA A 87 -21.11 -8.14 9.37
CA ALA A 87 -20.29 -7.60 10.46
C ALA A 87 -18.98 -8.39 10.65
N ALA A 88 -19.02 -9.73 10.54
CA ALA A 88 -17.81 -10.55 10.56
C ALA A 88 -16.87 -10.23 9.39
N LEU A 89 -17.42 -9.99 8.19
CA LEU A 89 -16.65 -9.62 7.01
C LEU A 89 -16.08 -8.19 7.13
N ASP A 90 -16.82 -7.23 7.69
CA ASP A 90 -16.35 -5.86 7.90
C ASP A 90 -15.15 -5.84 8.86
N VAL A 91 -15.21 -6.56 9.98
CA VAL A 91 -14.08 -6.69 10.94
C VAL A 91 -12.88 -7.36 10.28
N TYR A 92 -13.10 -8.42 9.49
CA TYR A 92 -12.02 -9.05 8.73
C TYR A 92 -11.39 -8.09 7.70
N ALA A 93 -12.22 -7.31 7.00
CA ALA A 93 -11.75 -6.33 6.03
C ALA A 93 -10.99 -5.18 6.69
N GLU A 94 -11.40 -4.72 7.88
CA GLU A 94 -10.70 -3.72 8.67
C GLU A 94 -9.33 -4.23 9.12
N GLN A 95 -9.25 -5.45 9.64
CA GLN A 95 -7.96 -6.06 10.02
C GLN A 95 -7.00 -6.15 8.82
N LYS A 96 -7.52 -6.51 7.64
CA LYS A 96 -6.73 -6.55 6.40
C LYS A 96 -6.36 -5.15 5.89
N GLN A 97 -7.20 -4.14 6.11
CA GLN A 97 -6.89 -2.76 5.81
C GLN A 97 -5.72 -2.25 6.65
N ILE A 98 -5.70 -2.56 7.94
CA ILE A 98 -4.58 -2.19 8.84
C ILE A 98 -3.27 -2.81 8.34
N THR A 99 -3.28 -4.10 7.97
CA THR A 99 -2.11 -4.78 7.38
C THR A 99 -1.69 -4.12 6.06
N TYR A 100 -2.65 -3.77 5.21
CA TYR A 100 -2.37 -3.08 3.94
C TYR A 100 -1.73 -1.70 4.14
N ASP A 101 -2.24 -0.91 5.08
CA ASP A 101 -1.75 0.46 5.33
C ASP A 101 -0.32 0.46 5.89
N SER A 102 0.00 -0.51 6.77
CA SER A 102 1.38 -0.73 7.25
C SER A 102 2.33 -0.99 6.08
N ALA A 103 1.94 -1.94 5.21
CA ALA A 103 2.77 -2.34 4.10
C ALA A 103 2.83 -1.30 2.97
N LEU A 104 1.80 -0.49 2.79
CA LEU A 104 1.79 0.62 1.82
C LEU A 104 2.89 1.64 2.15
N SER A 105 3.04 2.01 3.42
CA SER A 105 4.10 2.94 3.86
C SER A 105 5.49 2.36 3.62
N ALA A 106 5.75 1.14 4.10
CA ALA A 106 7.05 0.48 3.93
C ALA A 106 7.39 0.22 2.45
N ALA A 107 6.42 -0.21 1.64
CA ALA A 107 6.60 -0.39 0.21
C ALA A 107 6.88 0.95 -0.50
N GLY A 108 6.26 2.05 -0.07
CA GLY A 108 6.57 3.40 -0.55
C GLY A 108 8.04 3.78 -0.32
N GLU A 109 8.53 3.59 0.90
CA GLU A 109 9.94 3.82 1.27
C GLU A 109 10.88 2.90 0.47
N GLY A 110 10.57 1.61 0.37
CA GLY A 110 11.35 0.63 -0.40
C GLY A 110 11.41 0.94 -1.90
N MET A 111 10.29 1.36 -2.50
CA MET A 111 10.23 1.79 -3.90
C MET A 111 11.07 3.06 -4.14
N ALA A 112 11.03 4.02 -3.22
CA ALA A 112 11.84 5.22 -3.29
C ALA A 112 13.34 4.88 -3.17
N ALA A 113 13.71 4.00 -2.24
CA ALA A 113 15.08 3.54 -2.06
C ALA A 113 15.60 2.77 -3.28
N ALA A 114 14.81 1.85 -3.82
CA ALA A 114 15.14 1.13 -5.05
C ALA A 114 15.31 2.09 -6.25
N SER A 115 14.48 3.12 -6.35
CA SER A 115 14.60 4.14 -7.40
C SER A 115 15.85 5.00 -7.23
N ALA A 116 16.17 5.42 -6.00
CA ALA A 116 17.38 6.19 -5.71
C ALA A 116 18.66 5.40 -6.02
N LEU A 117 18.70 4.11 -5.64
CA LEU A 117 19.79 3.21 -5.99
C LEU A 117 19.85 2.98 -7.50
N SER A 118 18.71 2.73 -8.17
CA SER A 118 18.66 2.53 -9.62
C SER A 118 19.23 3.73 -10.37
N PHE A 119 18.78 4.94 -10.02
CA PHE A 119 19.27 6.16 -10.64
C PHE A 119 20.77 6.35 -10.36
N SER A 120 21.24 6.02 -9.15
CA SER A 120 22.67 6.06 -8.84
C SER A 120 23.46 5.13 -9.79
N GLN A 121 22.95 3.94 -10.08
CA GLN A 121 23.60 3.02 -11.02
C GLN A 121 23.60 3.54 -12.47
N ASP A 122 22.54 4.23 -12.89
CA ASP A 122 22.49 4.90 -14.20
C ASP A 122 23.58 5.99 -14.29
N ILE A 123 23.71 6.81 -13.26
CA ILE A 123 24.75 7.84 -13.19
C ILE A 123 26.16 7.23 -13.14
N ILE A 124 26.35 6.11 -12.44
CA ILE A 124 27.63 5.39 -12.44
C ILE A 124 27.98 4.87 -13.83
N GLN A 125 27.00 4.39 -14.59
CA GLN A 125 27.22 3.99 -15.98
C GLN A 125 27.71 5.16 -16.83
N ASP A 126 27.18 6.35 -16.61
CA ASP A 126 27.57 7.54 -17.36
C ASP A 126 28.95 8.03 -16.95
N LEU A 127 29.18 8.16 -15.64
CA LEU A 127 30.42 8.68 -15.09
C LEU A 127 31.62 7.76 -15.30
N LYS A 128 31.42 6.45 -15.52
CA LYS A 128 32.53 5.54 -15.89
C LYS A 128 33.15 5.85 -17.26
N GLU A 129 32.46 6.66 -18.08
CA GLU A 129 32.99 7.14 -19.37
C GLU A 129 33.69 8.50 -19.23
N THR A 130 33.77 9.06 -18.03
CA THR A 130 34.56 10.26 -17.75
C THR A 130 36.04 9.96 -17.99
N LYS A 131 36.65 10.75 -18.86
CA LYS A 131 38.07 10.62 -19.23
C LYS A 131 38.73 11.97 -19.40
N THR A 132 40.04 12.00 -19.34
CA THR A 132 40.82 13.15 -19.79
C THR A 132 41.17 13.03 -21.27
N THR A 133 41.26 14.15 -21.97
CA THR A 133 41.71 14.17 -23.38
C THR A 133 43.21 13.98 -23.47
N GLU A 134 43.66 13.31 -24.53
CA GLU A 134 45.08 13.26 -24.86
C GLU A 134 45.57 14.64 -25.35
N ILE A 135 46.78 15.01 -24.92
CA ILE A 135 47.51 16.15 -25.46
C ILE A 135 48.67 15.58 -26.28
N PRO A 136 48.67 15.74 -27.62
CA PRO A 136 49.67 15.13 -28.48
C PRO A 136 51.07 15.72 -28.25
N PRO A 137 52.14 15.05 -28.72
CA PRO A 137 53.51 15.55 -28.65
C PRO A 137 53.69 16.91 -29.33
N THR A 138 54.12 17.94 -28.59
CA THR A 138 54.50 19.24 -29.16
C THR A 138 55.99 19.50 -29.02
N ALA A 139 56.59 20.26 -29.95
CA ALA A 139 57.98 20.69 -29.88
C ALA A 139 58.24 21.40 -28.55
N THR A 140 59.35 21.15 -27.86
CA THR A 140 59.91 21.87 -26.68
C THR A 140 59.00 22.13 -25.46
N THR A 141 59.55 22.03 -24.24
CA THR A 141 58.88 22.43 -22.98
C THR A 141 58.37 23.88 -23.03
N ALA A 142 59.08 24.78 -23.71
CA ALA A 142 58.72 26.19 -23.88
C ALA A 142 57.47 26.40 -24.75
N THR A 143 57.32 25.64 -25.85
CA THR A 143 56.11 25.70 -26.68
C THR A 143 54.94 24.92 -26.09
N TRP A 144 55.23 23.87 -25.29
CA TRP A 144 54.20 23.18 -24.52
C TRP A 144 53.53 24.14 -23.54
N LEU A 145 54.25 25.05 -22.87
CA LEU A 145 53.68 26.05 -21.96
C LEU A 145 53.51 27.44 -22.61
N THR A 146 53.10 27.52 -23.87
CA THR A 146 52.97 28.78 -24.64
C THR A 146 52.15 29.89 -23.95
N SER A 147 51.25 29.54 -23.03
CA SER A 147 50.46 30.46 -22.20
C SER A 147 50.76 30.34 -20.70
N GLY A 148 51.90 29.74 -20.32
CA GLY A 148 52.26 29.39 -18.95
C GLY A 148 51.65 28.08 -18.42
N TYR A 149 50.70 27.49 -19.14
CA TYR A 149 50.04 26.23 -18.77
C TYR A 149 49.46 25.50 -20.00
N LYS A 150 49.18 24.19 -19.86
CA LYS A 150 48.28 23.43 -20.73
C LYS A 150 47.18 22.80 -19.90
N ALA A 151 45.93 23.01 -20.32
CA ALA A 151 44.79 22.43 -19.64
C ALA A 151 44.64 20.95 -20.01
N ILE A 152 44.56 20.09 -19.01
CA ILE A 152 44.04 18.73 -19.16
C ILE A 152 42.52 18.85 -19.15
N LEU A 153 41.88 18.58 -20.29
CA LEU A 153 40.43 18.74 -20.41
C LEU A 153 39.72 17.44 -20.00
N PRO A 154 38.85 17.47 -18.98
CA PRO A 154 37.94 16.37 -18.73
C PRO A 154 36.88 16.32 -19.85
N LYS A 155 36.47 15.11 -20.20
CA LYS A 155 35.44 14.81 -21.19
C LYS A 155 34.51 13.73 -20.65
N LEU A 156 33.22 13.94 -20.81
CA LEU A 156 32.18 12.95 -20.58
C LEU A 156 31.65 12.49 -21.93
N GLU A 157 31.78 11.20 -22.24
CA GLU A 157 31.26 10.60 -23.49
C GLU A 157 30.00 9.79 -23.20
N VAL A 158 28.88 10.49 -23.05
CA VAL A 158 27.57 9.89 -22.75
C VAL A 158 26.61 10.21 -23.88
N THR A 159 25.77 9.24 -24.26
CA THR A 159 24.73 9.44 -25.27
C THR A 159 23.64 10.37 -24.73
N ALA A 160 22.87 11.03 -25.59
CA ALA A 160 21.79 11.92 -25.15
C ALA A 160 20.75 11.24 -24.23
N GLY A 161 20.59 9.91 -24.34
CA GLY A 161 19.72 9.12 -23.46
C GLY A 161 20.40 8.54 -22.21
N GLY A 162 21.73 8.64 -22.09
CA GLY A 162 22.49 7.95 -21.04
C GLY A 162 22.96 6.54 -21.45
N GLY A 163 24.00 6.05 -20.77
CA GLY A 163 24.67 4.80 -21.05
C GLY A 163 23.78 3.56 -20.89
N CYS A 164 22.71 3.65 -20.11
CA CYS A 164 21.73 2.57 -19.92
C CYS A 164 20.52 2.63 -20.85
N PHE A 165 20.43 3.62 -21.75
CA PHE A 165 19.26 3.80 -22.61
C PHE A 165 19.60 3.72 -24.10
N ALA A 166 18.61 3.29 -24.88
CA ALA A 166 18.56 3.37 -26.33
C ALA A 166 17.34 4.23 -26.71
N GLY A 167 17.57 5.52 -26.91
CA GLY A 167 16.49 6.49 -27.09
C GLY A 167 15.67 6.68 -25.81
N ALA A 168 14.34 6.59 -25.91
CA ALA A 168 13.42 6.75 -24.78
C ALA A 168 13.30 5.50 -23.88
N THR A 169 13.90 4.37 -24.29
CA THR A 169 13.77 3.08 -23.60
C THR A 169 15.10 2.64 -23.02
N ARG A 170 15.08 1.94 -21.87
CA ARG A 170 16.27 1.29 -21.33
C ARG A 170 16.74 0.21 -22.30
N LYS A 171 18.07 0.00 -22.36
CA LYS A 171 18.65 -1.13 -23.10
C LYS A 171 18.14 -2.42 -22.49
N ALA A 172 17.91 -3.43 -23.33
CA ALA A 172 17.47 -4.72 -22.85
C ALA A 172 18.54 -5.33 -21.94
N ASN A 173 18.14 -5.72 -20.73
CA ASN A 173 18.97 -6.54 -19.87
C ASN A 173 19.10 -7.93 -20.50
N ALA A 174 20.32 -8.46 -20.58
CA ALA A 174 20.50 -9.84 -21.00
C ALA A 174 19.91 -10.78 -19.94
N ALA A 175 18.88 -11.55 -20.33
CA ALA A 175 18.41 -12.66 -19.51
C ALA A 175 19.52 -13.72 -19.45
N GLY A 176 19.83 -14.26 -18.27
CA GLY A 176 20.74 -15.42 -18.23
C GLY A 176 21.52 -15.67 -16.94
N GLU A 177 21.48 -14.80 -15.94
CA GLU A 177 22.00 -15.20 -14.62
C GLU A 177 20.94 -15.99 -13.88
N SER A 178 21.05 -17.32 -13.89
CA SER A 178 20.28 -18.15 -12.95
C SER A 178 20.78 -17.87 -11.54
N ARG A 179 19.93 -17.25 -10.73
CA ARG A 179 20.23 -16.94 -9.32
C ARG A 179 19.37 -17.82 -8.43
N SER A 180 20.03 -18.60 -7.58
CA SER A 180 19.32 -19.26 -6.49
C SER A 180 18.90 -18.20 -5.47
N ILE A 181 17.59 -17.97 -5.37
CA ILE A 181 17.02 -17.11 -4.33
C ILE A 181 16.65 -18.02 -3.16
N GLY A 182 17.58 -18.13 -2.21
CA GLY A 182 17.44 -18.96 -1.01
C GLY A 182 17.13 -18.11 0.23
N ASP A 183 17.56 -18.60 1.40
CA ASP A 183 17.52 -17.84 2.66
C ASP A 183 18.45 -16.61 2.63
N GLU A 184 19.41 -16.58 1.71
CA GLU A 184 20.36 -15.49 1.56
C GLU A 184 20.02 -14.63 0.35
N LEU A 185 19.60 -13.40 0.60
CA LEU A 185 19.33 -12.41 -0.43
C LEU A 185 20.60 -11.61 -0.74
N GLN A 186 20.86 -11.39 -2.03
CA GLN A 186 22.02 -10.67 -2.50
C GLN A 186 21.64 -9.56 -3.48
N ILE A 187 22.15 -8.36 -3.24
CA ILE A 187 22.06 -7.22 -4.13
C ILE A 187 23.48 -6.74 -4.42
N LYS A 188 23.90 -6.89 -5.67
CA LYS A 188 25.18 -6.34 -6.14
C LYS A 188 24.94 -4.91 -6.61
N LEU A 189 25.69 -3.96 -6.05
CA LEU A 189 25.64 -2.54 -6.42
C LEU A 189 27.02 -2.12 -6.90
N PHE A 190 27.09 -1.28 -7.91
CA PHE A 190 28.34 -0.65 -8.31
C PHE A 190 28.53 0.67 -7.58
N HIS A 191 29.78 0.98 -7.28
CA HIS A 191 30.24 2.25 -6.75
C HIS A 191 31.31 2.81 -7.70
N LEU A 192 31.51 4.12 -7.76
CA LEU A 192 32.64 4.74 -8.42
C LEU A 192 33.83 4.84 -7.47
N GLU A 193 34.99 4.42 -7.95
CA GLU A 193 36.29 4.69 -7.34
C GLU A 193 37.22 5.34 -8.36
N ALA A 194 38.27 6.00 -7.88
CA ALA A 194 39.30 6.55 -8.76
C ALA A 194 39.96 5.42 -9.56
N GLU A 195 40.30 5.71 -10.82
CA GLU A 195 41.13 4.79 -11.57
C GLU A 195 42.49 4.57 -10.91
N ALA A 196 43.03 3.36 -11.07
CA ALA A 196 44.35 3.07 -10.53
C ALA A 196 45.39 3.97 -11.23
N PRO A 197 46.42 4.46 -10.52
CA PRO A 197 47.53 5.12 -11.18
C PRO A 197 48.15 4.17 -12.20
N ALA A 198 48.67 4.72 -13.29
CA ALA A 198 49.37 3.94 -14.29
C ALA A 198 50.52 3.13 -13.65
N ALA A 199 50.44 1.80 -13.77
CA ALA A 199 51.45 0.90 -13.22
C ALA A 199 52.74 0.83 -14.06
N ALA A 200 52.70 1.40 -15.27
CA ALA A 200 53.81 1.38 -16.22
C ALA A 200 53.72 2.60 -17.14
N ASN A 201 54.77 2.78 -17.92
CA ASN A 201 54.88 3.77 -18.98
C ASN A 201 53.83 3.62 -20.11
N THR A 202 53.01 2.58 -20.11
CA THR A 202 51.90 2.36 -21.05
C THR A 202 50.52 2.72 -20.50
N GLY A 203 50.41 3.27 -19.28
CA GLY A 203 49.12 3.58 -18.66
C GLY A 203 48.47 4.89 -19.12
N SER A 204 47.21 5.06 -18.71
CA SER A 204 46.39 6.27 -18.91
C SER A 204 46.65 7.33 -17.84
N ASN A 205 46.33 8.58 -18.15
CA ASN A 205 46.59 9.75 -17.31
C ASN A 205 48.07 9.89 -16.94
N VAL A 206 48.95 9.67 -17.91
CA VAL A 206 50.41 9.70 -17.72
C VAL A 206 51.02 10.83 -18.52
N PHE A 207 51.99 11.49 -17.92
CA PHE A 207 52.85 12.44 -18.58
C PHE A 207 54.07 11.73 -19.17
N CYS A 208 54.31 11.88 -20.46
CA CYS A 208 55.41 11.26 -21.18
C CYS A 208 56.34 12.31 -21.78
N GLU A 209 57.64 12.04 -21.73
CA GLU A 209 58.64 12.70 -22.58
C GLU A 209 58.79 11.97 -23.91
N THR A 210 59.08 12.70 -24.99
CA THR A 210 59.21 12.14 -26.34
C THR A 210 60.29 12.81 -27.18
N ALA A 211 60.95 12.04 -28.04
CA ALA A 211 62.00 12.53 -28.94
C ALA A 211 61.46 13.20 -30.22
N SER A 212 60.19 12.98 -30.60
CA SER A 212 59.60 13.48 -31.84
C SER A 212 58.29 14.22 -31.61
N THR A 213 57.97 15.12 -32.54
CA THR A 213 56.68 15.84 -32.59
C THR A 213 55.68 15.09 -33.46
N GLY A 214 54.37 15.25 -33.18
CA GLY A 214 53.30 14.83 -34.09
C GLY A 214 52.68 13.46 -33.79
N THR A 215 53.46 12.37 -33.71
CA THR A 215 52.89 11.04 -33.51
C THR A 215 52.70 10.71 -32.03
N ALA A 216 51.46 10.53 -31.58
CA ALA A 216 51.14 10.10 -30.22
C ALA A 216 51.87 8.80 -29.85
N LEU A 217 52.65 8.82 -28.78
CA LEU A 217 53.29 7.63 -28.24
C LEU A 217 52.27 6.71 -27.58
N GLN A 218 52.43 5.41 -27.83
CA GLN A 218 51.69 4.36 -27.14
C GLN A 218 52.33 3.95 -25.80
N THR A 219 53.62 4.28 -25.62
CA THR A 219 54.43 3.94 -24.45
C THR A 219 55.36 5.10 -24.14
N CYS A 220 55.33 5.65 -22.92
CA CYS A 220 56.34 6.60 -22.48
C CYS A 220 57.71 5.88 -22.45
N THR A 221 58.75 6.48 -22.97
CA THR A 221 60.11 5.92 -22.91
C THR A 221 60.97 6.85 -22.07
N ALA A 222 61.90 6.29 -21.29
CA ALA A 222 62.81 7.10 -20.50
C ALA A 222 63.80 7.78 -21.46
N TYR A 223 63.55 9.04 -21.79
CA TYR A 223 64.43 9.84 -22.63
C TYR A 223 65.21 10.80 -21.74
N SER A 224 66.54 10.69 -21.71
CA SER A 224 67.38 11.58 -20.89
C SER A 224 67.53 13.00 -21.46
N ASN A 225 67.13 13.24 -22.72
CA ASN A 225 67.32 14.51 -23.44
C ASN A 225 66.13 14.89 -24.36
N ALA A 226 64.91 14.43 -24.05
CA ALA A 226 63.74 14.75 -24.86
C ALA A 226 63.30 16.21 -24.67
N GLY A 227 63.16 16.96 -25.77
CA GLY A 227 62.60 18.30 -25.73
C GLY A 227 61.07 18.33 -25.65
N ASN A 228 60.39 17.24 -26.04
CA ASN A 228 58.95 17.25 -26.29
C ASN A 228 58.17 16.51 -25.20
N LEU A 229 56.93 16.94 -24.97
CA LEU A 229 56.05 16.41 -23.92
C LEU A 229 54.71 15.97 -24.50
N GLN A 230 54.13 14.92 -23.92
CA GLN A 230 52.80 14.40 -24.23
C GLN A 230 52.06 14.09 -22.94
N TYR A 231 50.74 14.30 -22.92
CA TYR A 231 49.88 13.77 -21.87
C TYR A 231 48.94 12.71 -22.47
N ARG A 232 49.03 11.47 -21.98
CA ARG A 232 48.14 10.38 -22.40
C ARG A 232 46.88 10.44 -21.57
N GLY A 233 45.77 10.77 -22.22
CA GLY A 233 44.45 10.82 -21.59
C GLY A 233 43.93 9.42 -21.21
N GLY A 234 42.82 9.37 -20.50
CA GLY A 234 42.10 8.14 -20.22
C GLY A 234 41.10 8.26 -19.09
N LYS A 235 40.48 7.13 -18.72
CA LYS A 235 39.43 7.10 -17.71
C LYS A 235 39.96 7.58 -16.36
N VAL A 236 39.14 8.33 -15.64
CA VAL A 236 39.48 8.84 -14.30
C VAL A 236 38.73 8.12 -13.19
N LEU A 237 37.65 7.43 -13.53
CA LEU A 237 36.79 6.70 -12.61
C LEU A 237 36.52 5.29 -13.16
N LYS A 238 36.35 4.33 -12.26
CA LYS A 238 35.90 2.98 -12.59
C LYS A 238 34.79 2.50 -11.67
N PRO A 239 33.90 1.63 -12.18
CA PRO A 239 32.87 1.00 -11.35
C PRO A 239 33.47 -0.19 -10.59
N LYS A 240 33.26 -0.21 -9.27
CA LYS A 240 33.57 -1.32 -8.38
C LYS A 240 32.27 -1.97 -7.90
N GLY A 241 32.08 -3.24 -8.25
CA GLY A 241 30.94 -4.02 -7.75
C GLY A 241 31.14 -4.40 -6.28
N VAL A 242 30.14 -4.12 -5.46
CA VAL A 242 30.04 -4.53 -4.05
C VAL A 242 28.76 -5.35 -3.89
N THR A 243 28.91 -6.57 -3.39
CA THR A 243 27.77 -7.45 -3.09
C THR A 243 27.32 -7.21 -1.66
N TYR A 244 26.06 -6.82 -1.49
CA TYR A 244 25.38 -6.70 -0.20
C TYR A 244 24.52 -7.93 0.01
N LYS A 245 24.67 -8.56 1.18
CA LYS A 245 24.01 -9.81 1.52
C LYS A 245 23.24 -9.65 2.83
N ARG A 246 22.08 -10.30 2.91
CA ARG A 246 21.36 -10.53 4.17
C ARG A 246 20.79 -11.94 4.23
N THR A 247 20.49 -12.37 5.44
CA THR A 247 19.87 -13.67 5.74
C THR A 247 18.45 -13.44 6.25
N ILE A 248 17.46 -14.06 5.59
CA ILE A 248 16.03 -13.87 5.88
C ILE A 248 15.69 -14.47 7.25
N SER A 249 16.09 -15.71 7.51
CA SER A 249 15.79 -16.44 8.76
C SER A 249 16.19 -15.74 10.05
N THR A 250 17.23 -14.90 10.01
CA THR A 250 17.70 -14.11 11.17
C THR A 250 17.27 -12.65 11.12
N ASN A 251 16.48 -12.27 10.12
CA ASN A 251 16.13 -10.90 9.79
C ASN A 251 17.36 -9.97 9.79
N ALA A 252 18.49 -10.43 9.25
CA ALA A 252 19.73 -9.67 9.24
C ALA A 252 19.63 -8.42 8.35
N ASP A 253 20.47 -7.43 8.61
CA ASP A 253 20.63 -6.27 7.73
C ASP A 253 21.48 -6.62 6.51
N TYR A 254 21.29 -5.86 5.42
CA TYR A 254 22.21 -5.92 4.29
C TYR A 254 23.59 -5.42 4.71
N ALA A 255 24.59 -6.28 4.56
CA ALA A 255 25.99 -5.98 4.82
C ALA A 255 26.86 -6.33 3.60
N PRO A 256 27.93 -5.56 3.34
CA PRO A 256 28.85 -5.89 2.25
C PRO A 256 29.60 -7.19 2.56
N VAL A 257 29.72 -8.08 1.58
CA VAL A 257 30.43 -9.36 1.72
C VAL A 257 31.95 -9.16 1.83
N GLN A 258 32.46 -8.05 1.32
CA GLN A 258 33.88 -7.70 1.33
C GLN A 258 34.08 -6.34 2.01
N ASN A 259 35.27 -6.13 2.59
CA ASN A 259 35.66 -4.82 3.11
C ASN A 259 35.54 -3.77 1.99
N THR A 260 34.84 -2.68 2.27
CA THR A 260 34.63 -1.59 1.32
C THR A 260 35.60 -0.45 1.61
N PRO A 261 36.39 0.02 0.62
CA PRO A 261 37.21 1.22 0.77
C PRO A 261 36.38 2.44 1.17
N SER A 262 36.97 3.38 1.92
CA SER A 262 36.27 4.60 2.38
C SER A 262 36.06 5.65 1.28
N ASN A 263 36.70 5.48 0.11
CA ASN A 263 36.77 6.46 -0.98
C ASN A 263 35.91 6.07 -2.20
N MET A 264 34.67 5.63 -1.96
CA MET A 264 33.73 5.21 -3.00
C MET A 264 32.43 6.03 -3.01
N SER A 265 31.81 6.18 -4.18
CA SER A 265 30.54 6.89 -4.36
C SER A 265 29.48 6.04 -5.09
N PRO A 266 28.23 5.96 -4.60
CA PRO A 266 27.74 6.49 -3.33
C PRO A 266 28.46 5.85 -2.13
N PRO A 267 28.56 6.54 -0.97
CA PRO A 267 29.18 5.96 0.21
C PRO A 267 28.41 4.74 0.73
N THR A 268 29.14 3.72 1.24
CA THR A 268 28.56 2.48 1.79
C THR A 268 27.49 2.76 2.86
N LYS A 269 27.70 3.79 3.70
CA LYS A 269 26.71 4.20 4.72
C LYS A 269 25.36 4.54 4.09
N ARG A 270 25.36 5.38 3.05
CA ARG A 270 24.13 5.79 2.35
C ARG A 270 23.47 4.60 1.67
N VAL A 271 24.26 3.72 1.07
CA VAL A 271 23.74 2.49 0.45
C VAL A 271 23.06 1.61 1.49
N LYS A 272 23.66 1.39 2.66
CA LYS A 272 23.05 0.61 3.75
C LYS A 272 21.74 1.21 4.25
N GLU A 273 21.65 2.53 4.38
CA GLU A 273 20.39 3.21 4.77
C GLU A 273 19.27 2.94 3.75
N LEU A 274 19.58 3.00 2.45
CA LEU A 274 18.60 2.72 1.39
C LEU A 274 18.23 1.22 1.36
N LEU A 275 19.21 0.33 1.53
CA LEU A 275 18.96 -1.11 1.62
C LEU A 275 18.12 -1.49 2.85
N ALA A 276 18.22 -0.75 3.95
CA ALA A 276 17.35 -0.96 5.12
C ALA A 276 15.88 -0.64 4.81
N GLN A 277 15.60 0.36 3.96
CA GLN A 277 14.24 0.66 3.51
C GLN A 277 13.70 -0.43 2.57
N ILE A 278 14.53 -0.98 1.68
CA ILE A 278 14.16 -2.13 0.84
C ILE A 278 13.88 -3.35 1.73
N LYS A 279 14.73 -3.64 2.72
CA LYS A 279 14.51 -4.71 3.70
C LYS A 279 13.17 -4.55 4.43
N LYS A 280 12.84 -3.34 4.89
CA LYS A 280 11.55 -3.08 5.56
C LYS A 280 10.38 -3.38 4.62
N ALA A 281 10.49 -3.01 3.35
CA ALA A 281 9.49 -3.37 2.34
C ALA A 281 9.42 -4.89 2.11
N GLU A 282 10.54 -5.60 2.06
CA GLU A 282 10.57 -7.08 1.98
C GLU A 282 9.78 -7.71 3.15
N SER A 283 10.03 -7.27 4.39
CA SER A 283 9.37 -7.78 5.59
C SER A 283 7.87 -7.48 5.64
N GLU A 284 7.43 -6.29 5.21
CA GLU A 284 6.00 -5.97 5.20
C GLU A 284 5.25 -6.63 4.04
N VAL A 285 5.94 -6.91 2.92
CA VAL A 285 5.36 -7.64 1.79
C VAL A 285 5.09 -9.11 2.12
N GLU A 286 5.90 -9.70 2.99
CA GLU A 286 5.60 -11.02 3.57
C GLU A 286 4.24 -11.02 4.30
N ASN A 287 3.81 -9.87 4.83
CA ASN A 287 2.52 -9.75 5.51
C ASN A 287 1.37 -9.38 4.55
N LEU A 288 1.64 -9.03 3.30
CA LEU A 288 0.65 -8.63 2.28
C LEU A 288 -0.07 -9.81 1.62
N ASP A 289 -0.41 -10.85 2.38
CA ASP A 289 -1.29 -11.93 1.93
C ASP A 289 -2.77 -11.53 2.11
N ILE A 290 -3.24 -10.67 1.21
CA ILE A 290 -4.62 -10.21 1.11
C ILE A 290 -5.25 -10.78 -0.16
N SER A 291 -5.80 -11.97 -0.06
CA SER A 291 -6.68 -12.55 -1.08
C SER A 291 -8.13 -12.52 -0.59
N PHE A 292 -9.06 -12.46 -1.54
CA PHE A 292 -10.49 -12.52 -1.23
C PHE A 292 -11.27 -13.14 -2.38
N SER A 293 -12.21 -14.01 -2.02
CA SER A 293 -13.29 -14.50 -2.87
C SER A 293 -14.50 -14.73 -1.99
N THR A 294 -15.70 -14.40 -2.47
CA THR A 294 -16.95 -14.69 -1.76
C THR A 294 -17.11 -16.20 -1.50
N GLU A 295 -16.63 -17.04 -2.41
CA GLU A 295 -16.70 -18.50 -2.29
C GLU A 295 -15.88 -19.03 -1.11
N ASN A 296 -14.81 -18.32 -0.75
CA ASN A 296 -13.88 -18.72 0.31
C ASN A 296 -14.15 -17.93 1.60
N THR A 297 -15.40 -17.53 1.88
CA THR A 297 -15.75 -16.79 3.11
C THR A 297 -16.26 -17.68 4.24
N HIS A 298 -16.30 -19.01 4.06
CA HIS A 298 -16.77 -19.94 5.10
C HIS A 298 -15.92 -19.93 6.35
N PHE A 299 -14.63 -19.60 6.25
CA PHE A 299 -13.78 -19.44 7.43
C PHE A 299 -14.31 -18.38 8.41
N LEU A 300 -15.03 -17.35 7.92
CA LEU A 300 -15.63 -16.32 8.79
C LEU A 300 -16.63 -16.92 9.79
N THR A 301 -17.33 -18.00 9.41
CA THR A 301 -18.29 -18.72 10.27
C THR A 301 -17.65 -19.37 11.49
N LYS A 302 -16.32 -19.45 11.53
CA LYS A 302 -15.52 -20.05 12.61
C LYS A 302 -14.76 -19.00 13.42
N THR A 303 -14.90 -17.71 13.09
CA THR A 303 -14.21 -16.63 13.80
C THR A 303 -14.87 -16.34 15.15
N ALA A 304 -14.07 -15.82 16.10
CA ALA A 304 -14.57 -15.32 17.38
C ALA A 304 -15.61 -14.22 17.16
N THR A 305 -15.33 -13.26 16.27
CA THR A 305 -16.25 -12.16 15.91
C THR A 305 -17.63 -12.66 15.47
N LEU A 306 -17.69 -13.65 14.56
CA LEU A 306 -19.00 -14.18 14.15
C LEU A 306 -19.71 -14.87 15.32
N THR A 307 -18.97 -15.59 16.16
CA THR A 307 -19.51 -16.28 17.35
C THR A 307 -20.09 -15.29 18.35
N GLU A 308 -19.38 -14.20 18.65
CA GLU A 308 -19.80 -13.11 19.54
C GLU A 308 -21.11 -12.48 19.03
N ILE A 309 -21.14 -12.08 17.76
CA ILE A 309 -22.30 -11.41 17.16
C ILE A 309 -23.50 -12.37 17.05
N ALA A 310 -23.26 -13.61 16.66
CA ALA A 310 -24.31 -14.62 16.57
C ALA A 310 -24.89 -14.96 17.96
N THR A 311 -24.06 -14.97 19.01
CA THR A 311 -24.52 -15.16 20.40
C THR A 311 -25.45 -14.02 20.81
N ALA A 312 -25.02 -12.77 20.59
CA ALA A 312 -25.82 -11.59 20.93
C ALA A 312 -27.17 -11.53 20.20
N ILE A 313 -27.25 -12.08 18.98
CA ILE A 313 -28.45 -12.01 18.14
C ILE A 313 -29.37 -13.23 18.30
N PHE A 314 -28.82 -14.44 18.50
CA PHE A 314 -29.61 -15.67 18.54
C PHE A 314 -29.87 -16.21 19.95
N VAL A 315 -29.17 -15.72 20.98
CA VAL A 315 -29.35 -16.14 22.37
C VAL A 315 -29.79 -14.94 23.22
N PRO A 316 -31.11 -14.68 23.31
CA PRO A 316 -31.65 -13.68 24.23
C PRO A 316 -31.18 -13.99 25.67
N ASP A 317 -30.85 -12.96 26.44
CA ASP A 317 -30.38 -13.03 27.84
C ASP A 317 -28.94 -13.54 28.07
N SER A 318 -28.15 -13.75 27.02
CA SER A 318 -26.71 -14.01 27.18
C SER A 318 -25.99 -12.80 27.79
N LYS A 319 -25.24 -13.03 28.88
CA LYS A 319 -24.36 -12.00 29.46
C LYS A 319 -23.07 -11.94 28.64
N PRO A 320 -22.48 -10.75 28.42
CA PRO A 320 -21.12 -10.64 27.88
C PRO A 320 -20.19 -11.54 28.71
N VAL A 321 -19.29 -12.29 28.07
CA VAL A 321 -18.30 -13.21 28.69
C VAL A 321 -18.78 -14.66 28.98
N GLU A 322 -20.04 -15.04 28.67
CA GLU A 322 -20.51 -16.45 28.79
C GLU A 322 -20.49 -17.26 27.47
N GLU A 323 -19.80 -16.79 26.44
CA GLU A 323 -19.78 -17.37 25.08
C GLU A 323 -19.43 -18.87 25.01
N SER A 324 -18.51 -19.33 25.86
CA SER A 324 -18.08 -20.74 25.91
C SER A 324 -19.19 -21.68 26.39
N LYS A 325 -20.21 -21.16 27.09
CA LYS A 325 -21.37 -21.95 27.54
C LYS A 325 -22.41 -22.16 26.44
N HIS A 326 -22.36 -21.36 25.36
CA HIS A 326 -23.35 -21.37 24.29
C HIS A 326 -22.83 -21.97 22.99
N THR A 327 -21.55 -22.35 22.91
CA THR A 327 -20.93 -22.86 21.68
C THR A 327 -21.64 -24.10 21.12
N GLN A 328 -22.06 -25.04 21.97
CA GLN A 328 -22.80 -26.24 21.55
C GLN A 328 -24.21 -25.92 21.03
N THR A 329 -24.85 -24.87 21.55
CA THR A 329 -26.17 -24.41 21.11
C THR A 329 -26.08 -23.59 19.83
N LEU A 330 -24.98 -22.86 19.64
CA LEU A 330 -24.77 -21.96 18.52
C LEU A 330 -24.29 -22.67 17.25
N GLN A 331 -23.47 -23.72 17.37
CA GLN A 331 -22.94 -24.47 16.22
C GLN A 331 -24.03 -24.97 15.25
N PRO A 332 -25.14 -25.59 15.73
CA PRO A 332 -26.23 -26.02 14.86
C PRO A 332 -26.93 -24.83 14.17
N ILE A 333 -27.07 -23.69 14.87
CA ILE A 333 -27.67 -22.47 14.32
C ILE A 333 -26.78 -21.88 13.22
N ILE A 334 -25.47 -21.79 13.44
CA ILE A 334 -24.48 -21.34 12.45
C ILE A 334 -24.51 -22.28 11.23
N THR A 335 -24.49 -23.60 11.45
CA THR A 335 -24.52 -24.59 10.35
C THR A 335 -25.83 -24.52 9.56
N ALA A 336 -26.96 -24.30 10.24
CA ALA A 336 -28.26 -24.13 9.60
C ALA A 336 -28.28 -22.90 8.68
N ASN A 337 -27.74 -21.77 9.13
CA ASN A 337 -27.76 -20.51 8.37
C ASN A 337 -26.67 -20.41 7.29
N TYR A 338 -25.47 -20.91 7.56
CA TYR A 338 -24.27 -20.68 6.72
C TYR A 338 -23.69 -21.95 6.10
N GLY A 339 -24.14 -23.13 6.52
CA GLY A 339 -23.63 -24.41 6.03
C GLY A 339 -22.33 -24.87 6.68
N SER A 340 -21.95 -26.10 6.35
CA SER A 340 -20.76 -26.79 6.86
C SER A 340 -19.54 -26.65 5.95
N SER A 341 -19.70 -26.09 4.75
CA SER A 341 -18.65 -25.95 3.73
C SER A 341 -18.81 -24.66 2.91
N GLU A 342 -17.76 -24.29 2.16
CA GLU A 342 -17.76 -23.18 1.19
C GLU A 342 -18.88 -23.29 0.16
N LYS A 343 -19.10 -24.49 -0.39
CA LYS A 343 -20.19 -24.77 -1.33
C LYS A 343 -21.56 -24.51 -0.71
N GLU A 344 -21.77 -24.93 0.54
CA GLU A 344 -23.04 -24.68 1.22
C GLU A 344 -23.23 -23.21 1.56
N LEU A 345 -22.17 -22.49 1.96
CA LEU A 345 -22.25 -21.04 2.19
C LEU A 345 -22.63 -20.31 0.92
N LYS A 346 -21.99 -20.63 -0.20
CA LYS A 346 -22.32 -20.06 -1.51
C LYS A 346 -23.82 -20.22 -1.80
N ASN A 347 -24.34 -21.44 -1.69
CA ASN A 347 -25.74 -21.73 -1.99
C ASN A 347 -26.73 -21.04 -1.02
N LYS A 348 -26.39 -20.98 0.28
CA LYS A 348 -27.29 -20.46 1.33
C LYS A 348 -27.25 -18.94 1.48
N ILE A 349 -26.14 -18.32 1.09
CA ILE A 349 -25.88 -16.90 1.25
C ILE A 349 -25.68 -16.24 -0.10
N TRP A 350 -24.56 -16.49 -0.78
CA TRP A 350 -24.15 -15.70 -1.94
C TRP A 350 -25.10 -15.81 -3.12
N ASP A 351 -25.54 -17.02 -3.47
CA ASP A 351 -26.53 -17.23 -4.55
C ASP A 351 -27.87 -16.55 -4.22
N GLN A 352 -28.24 -16.51 -2.93
CA GLN A 352 -29.47 -15.84 -2.49
C GLN A 352 -29.32 -14.31 -2.54
N VAL A 353 -28.18 -13.80 -2.06
CA VAL A 353 -27.86 -12.36 -2.10
C VAL A 353 -27.88 -11.87 -3.55
N GLU A 354 -27.29 -12.59 -4.48
CA GLU A 354 -27.26 -12.22 -5.90
C GLU A 354 -28.65 -12.08 -6.55
N LEU A 355 -29.65 -12.79 -6.02
CA LEU A 355 -31.03 -12.80 -6.52
C LEU A 355 -31.95 -11.78 -5.86
N ILE A 356 -31.51 -11.08 -4.80
CA ILE A 356 -32.34 -10.06 -4.15
C ILE A 356 -32.59 -8.92 -5.13
N SER A 357 -33.88 -8.63 -5.37
CA SER A 357 -34.30 -7.53 -6.24
C SER A 357 -34.21 -6.20 -5.50
N VAL A 358 -33.33 -5.32 -5.98
CA VAL A 358 -33.16 -3.96 -5.48
C VAL A 358 -34.17 -3.05 -6.19
N LYS A 359 -35.03 -2.39 -5.42
CA LYS A 359 -36.04 -1.46 -5.95
C LYS A 359 -35.37 -0.38 -6.82
N GLY A 360 -35.95 -0.08 -7.99
CA GLY A 360 -35.43 0.98 -8.86
C GLY A 360 -35.29 2.32 -8.13
N ALA A 361 -36.27 2.69 -7.30
CA ALA A 361 -36.21 3.90 -6.48
C ALA A 361 -34.98 3.96 -5.56
N ALA A 362 -34.51 2.81 -5.06
CA ALA A 362 -33.30 2.70 -4.24
C ALA A 362 -32.01 2.92 -5.05
N LEU A 363 -32.07 2.78 -6.37
CA LEU A 363 -30.97 2.95 -7.32
C LEU A 363 -31.07 4.27 -8.11
N GLY A 364 -32.09 5.10 -7.86
CA GLY A 364 -32.38 6.27 -8.69
C GLY A 364 -32.86 5.93 -10.11
N ALA A 365 -33.43 4.74 -10.29
CA ALA A 365 -33.94 4.22 -11.56
C ALA A 365 -35.45 3.91 -11.48
N THR A 366 -36.09 3.68 -12.63
CA THR A 366 -37.49 3.25 -12.68
C THR A 366 -37.63 1.74 -12.45
N GLU A 367 -36.70 0.97 -13.01
CA GLU A 367 -36.72 -0.49 -12.97
C GLU A 367 -35.90 -1.04 -11.81
N SER A 368 -36.36 -2.16 -11.26
CA SER A 368 -35.62 -2.89 -10.23
C SER A 368 -34.55 -3.77 -10.85
N GLU A 369 -33.44 -3.97 -10.14
CA GLU A 369 -32.34 -4.82 -10.59
C GLU A 369 -31.89 -5.80 -9.51
N PRO A 370 -31.51 -7.04 -9.86
CA PRO A 370 -30.92 -7.96 -8.90
C PRO A 370 -29.54 -7.48 -8.45
N VAL A 371 -29.13 -7.79 -7.22
CA VAL A 371 -27.83 -7.37 -6.64
C VAL A 371 -26.64 -7.70 -7.52
N LYS A 372 -26.67 -8.85 -8.20
CA LYS A 372 -25.59 -9.25 -9.12
C LYS A 372 -25.36 -8.25 -10.26
N ASN A 373 -26.37 -7.46 -10.61
CA ASN A 373 -26.30 -6.42 -11.64
C ASN A 373 -25.94 -5.05 -11.06
N VAL A 374 -26.07 -4.85 -9.73
CA VAL A 374 -25.65 -3.62 -9.05
C VAL A 374 -24.13 -3.66 -8.85
N GLY A 375 -23.41 -3.30 -9.91
CA GLY A 375 -21.95 -3.42 -9.97
C GLY A 375 -21.19 -2.42 -9.09
N GLU A 376 -21.78 -1.27 -8.80
CA GLU A 376 -21.14 -0.12 -8.14
C GLU A 376 -21.39 -0.11 -6.63
N LEU A 377 -20.31 0.06 -5.84
CA LEU A 377 -20.39 0.15 -4.38
C LEU A 377 -21.30 1.30 -3.92
N ALA A 378 -21.21 2.47 -4.55
CA ALA A 378 -22.04 3.63 -4.17
C ALA A 378 -23.54 3.35 -4.33
N LYS A 379 -23.94 2.62 -5.38
CA LYS A 379 -25.34 2.23 -5.61
C LYS A 379 -25.82 1.20 -4.58
N LEU A 380 -24.96 0.27 -4.17
CA LEU A 380 -25.27 -0.68 -3.09
C LEU A 380 -25.52 0.07 -1.78
N GLU A 381 -24.66 1.02 -1.41
CA GLU A 381 -24.82 1.81 -0.17
C GLU A 381 -26.01 2.78 -0.23
N GLN A 382 -26.30 3.37 -1.39
CA GLN A 382 -27.53 4.15 -1.59
C GLN A 382 -28.78 3.29 -1.34
N ALA A 383 -28.79 2.05 -1.86
CA ALA A 383 -29.88 1.13 -1.64
C ALA A 383 -30.03 0.73 -0.16
N VAL A 384 -28.92 0.52 0.55
CA VAL A 384 -28.93 0.32 2.01
C VAL A 384 -29.65 1.49 2.70
N GLY A 385 -29.29 2.73 2.40
CA GLY A 385 -29.92 3.92 2.97
C GLY A 385 -31.42 4.00 2.69
N PHE A 386 -31.83 3.67 1.46
CA PHE A 386 -33.24 3.61 1.08
C PHE A 386 -34.02 2.60 1.93
N TYR A 387 -33.53 1.36 2.05
CA TYR A 387 -34.24 0.31 2.79
C TYR A 387 -34.27 0.58 4.30
N ILE A 388 -33.23 1.19 4.86
CA ILE A 388 -33.23 1.64 6.27
C ILE A 388 -34.30 2.73 6.49
N ALA A 389 -34.39 3.72 5.60
CA ALA A 389 -35.39 4.78 5.70
C ALA A 389 -36.82 4.24 5.55
N GLU A 390 -37.04 3.30 4.63
CA GLU A 390 -38.32 2.63 4.45
C GLU A 390 -38.74 1.82 5.69
N ALA A 391 -37.81 1.07 6.28
CA ALA A 391 -38.05 0.34 7.52
C ALA A 391 -38.36 1.28 8.70
N ALA A 392 -37.67 2.42 8.80
CA ALA A 392 -37.92 3.43 9.83
C ALA A 392 -39.30 4.09 9.67
N ALA A 393 -39.72 4.39 8.44
CA ALA A 393 -41.02 4.99 8.15
C ALA A 393 -42.20 4.05 8.44
N THR A 394 -41.97 2.73 8.37
CA THR A 394 -42.99 1.70 8.62
C THR A 394 -42.97 1.14 10.04
N ALA A 395 -41.95 1.49 10.85
CA ALA A 395 -41.85 1.08 12.24
C ALA A 395 -42.98 1.75 13.06
N THR A 396 -43.86 0.93 13.63
CA THR A 396 -44.87 1.42 14.59
C THR A 396 -44.13 1.93 15.83
N PRO A 397 -44.41 3.14 16.34
CA PRO A 397 -43.79 3.61 17.57
C PRO A 397 -44.12 2.62 18.69
N LYS A 398 -43.11 1.91 19.17
CA LYS A 398 -43.22 1.13 20.40
C LYS A 398 -43.57 2.14 21.49
N LYS A 399 -44.79 2.10 22.02
CA LYS A 399 -45.07 2.72 23.31
C LYS A 399 -44.08 2.10 24.29
N LEU A 400 -43.12 2.89 24.74
CA LEU A 400 -42.36 2.61 25.95
C LEU A 400 -43.39 2.58 27.09
N ASN A 401 -43.96 1.41 27.35
CA ASN A 401 -44.75 1.18 28.55
C ASN A 401 -43.75 1.08 29.70
N GLY A 402 -43.40 2.25 30.23
CA GLY A 402 -42.46 2.41 31.33
C GLY A 402 -42.07 3.88 31.46
N THR A 403 -42.81 4.60 32.29
CA THR A 403 -42.64 6.03 32.65
C THR A 403 -42.92 7.06 31.54
N SER A 404 -43.85 7.94 31.86
CA SER A 404 -44.41 9.00 31.01
C SER A 404 -43.35 9.97 30.48
N CYS A 405 -43.15 10.00 29.17
CA CYS A 405 -42.91 11.27 28.49
C CYS A 405 -44.23 11.72 27.89
N LYS A 406 -44.85 12.74 28.51
CA LYS A 406 -45.98 13.46 27.91
C LYS A 406 -45.48 14.10 26.62
N THR A 407 -46.01 13.65 25.50
CA THR A 407 -46.04 14.39 24.25
C THR A 407 -46.84 15.68 24.47
N ALA A 408 -46.17 16.83 24.42
CA ALA A 408 -46.75 18.02 23.81
C ALA A 408 -46.67 17.75 22.29
N GLU A 409 -47.69 17.85 21.45
CA GLU A 409 -48.93 18.60 21.48
C GLU A 409 -49.98 17.82 20.68
N GLN A 410 -51.13 17.53 21.28
CA GLN A 410 -52.39 17.36 20.53
C GLN A 410 -53.49 17.99 21.38
N TYR A 411 -53.65 19.31 21.22
CA TYR A 411 -54.86 20.00 21.64
C TYR A 411 -56.03 19.40 20.85
N LYS A 412 -56.86 18.60 21.54
CA LYS A 412 -58.22 18.32 21.09
C LYS A 412 -59.07 19.55 21.39
N ALA A 413 -59.53 20.24 20.35
CA ALA A 413 -60.80 20.93 20.41
C ALA A 413 -61.88 19.89 20.11
N ASP A 414 -62.67 19.53 21.11
CA ASP A 414 -64.11 19.35 20.98
C ASP A 414 -64.72 19.22 22.36
N ALA A 415 -65.42 20.29 22.74
CA ALA A 415 -66.29 20.35 23.89
C ALA A 415 -67.64 19.74 23.52
N SER A 416 -68.17 18.83 24.35
CA SER A 416 -69.50 18.95 24.92
C SER A 416 -69.84 17.77 25.85
N ASP A 417 -70.60 18.13 26.87
CA ASP A 417 -71.52 17.33 27.70
C ASP A 417 -71.01 16.54 28.93
N LYS A 418 -71.23 17.20 30.09
CA LYS A 418 -72.06 16.81 31.26
C LYS A 418 -71.67 15.51 31.99
N THR A 419 -71.55 15.43 33.31
CA THR A 419 -72.27 15.98 34.48
C THR A 419 -71.35 15.65 35.69
N GLU A 420 -71.25 16.37 36.80
CA GLU A 420 -72.26 16.53 37.86
C GLU A 420 -71.66 17.39 38.99
N ASP A 421 -72.53 18.12 39.68
CA ASP A 421 -72.27 19.05 40.76
C ASP A 421 -71.63 18.45 42.04
N LYS A 422 -70.76 19.24 42.70
CA LYS A 422 -70.83 19.56 44.14
C LYS A 422 -69.93 20.75 44.52
N LYS A 423 -70.59 21.87 44.87
CA LYS A 423 -70.14 23.01 45.71
C LYS A 423 -69.94 22.53 47.17
N ASP A 424 -69.22 23.14 48.11
CA ASP A 424 -68.65 24.48 48.45
C ASP A 424 -67.35 24.23 49.27
N GLY A 425 -66.37 25.11 49.52
CA GLY A 425 -66.18 26.55 49.28
C GLY A 425 -64.81 27.02 49.85
N ASP A 426 -64.34 28.17 49.33
CA ASP A 426 -63.36 29.17 49.84
C ASP A 426 -62.06 28.75 50.58
N ASN A 427 -60.86 29.32 50.35
CA ASN A 427 -60.51 30.68 49.93
C ASN A 427 -59.03 30.77 49.44
N LYS A 428 -58.70 31.81 48.65
CA LYS A 428 -57.41 32.09 47.99
C LYS A 428 -56.27 32.51 48.94
N THR A 429 -55.01 32.14 48.63
CA THR A 429 -53.86 33.09 48.54
C THR A 429 -52.62 32.52 47.81
N THR A 430 -52.22 33.20 46.73
CA THR A 430 -50.86 33.56 46.23
C THR A 430 -49.62 32.67 46.46
N ALA A 431 -49.05 32.24 45.32
CA ALA A 431 -47.68 32.47 44.81
C ALA A 431 -46.43 31.94 45.54
N ALA A 432 -45.54 31.39 44.69
CA ALA A 432 -44.07 31.40 44.74
C ALA A 432 -43.32 30.18 45.30
N GLU A 433 -42.51 29.60 44.39
CA GLU A 433 -41.11 29.20 44.60
C GLU A 433 -40.81 27.89 45.36
N CYS A 434 -40.65 26.80 44.59
CA CYS A 434 -39.72 25.74 44.98
C CYS A 434 -38.30 26.21 44.70
N ALA A 435 -37.60 26.57 45.77
CA ALA A 435 -36.22 26.96 45.83
C ALA A 435 -35.28 25.89 45.24
N THR A 436 -34.36 26.39 44.41
CA THR A 436 -33.12 25.77 43.97
C THR A 436 -32.09 25.75 45.11
N THR A 437 -31.42 24.63 45.32
CA THR A 437 -30.08 24.60 45.93
C THR A 437 -29.05 24.18 44.89
N GLU A 438 -28.50 25.23 44.26
CA GLU A 438 -27.08 25.48 43.98
C GLU A 438 -26.25 24.39 43.30
N ALA A 439 -26.23 24.50 41.97
CA ALA A 439 -25.02 24.38 41.17
C ALA A 439 -24.27 25.72 41.19
N GLU A 440 -23.30 25.89 42.08
CA GLU A 440 -22.33 26.99 42.02
C GLU A 440 -20.92 26.44 41.80
N LYS A 441 -20.51 26.36 40.52
CA LYS A 441 -19.12 26.44 40.00
C LYS A 441 -19.04 26.16 38.50
N CYS A 442 -19.95 26.75 37.71
CA CYS A 442 -19.74 26.84 36.27
C CYS A 442 -19.93 28.30 35.86
N ASP A 443 -18.85 29.05 35.99
CA ASP A 443 -18.82 30.46 35.63
C ASP A 443 -17.45 30.73 34.98
N LYS A 444 -17.40 30.72 33.66
CA LYS A 444 -17.34 31.94 32.84
C LYS A 444 -16.78 31.67 31.44
N GLU A 445 -17.68 31.90 30.48
CA GLU A 445 -17.46 32.41 29.13
C GLU A 445 -17.25 31.45 27.95
N LYS A 446 -18.37 31.34 27.20
CA LYS A 446 -18.54 31.24 25.72
C LYS A 446 -18.74 29.85 25.10
N CYS A 447 -19.94 29.31 25.32
CA CYS A 447 -20.70 28.64 24.26
C CYS A 447 -21.89 29.53 23.87
N THR A 448 -21.81 30.22 22.74
CA THR A 448 -22.98 30.80 22.05
C THR A 448 -23.40 29.83 20.95
N TRP A 449 -24.61 29.32 21.10
CA TRP A 449 -25.29 28.41 20.18
C TRP A 449 -26.18 29.23 19.25
N ASP A 450 -25.57 29.86 18.25
CA ASP A 450 -26.26 30.33 17.06
C ASP A 450 -25.62 29.62 15.86
N ASN A 451 -26.47 28.97 15.07
CA ASN A 451 -26.20 28.12 13.89
C ASN A 451 -26.17 26.60 14.14
N CYS A 452 -27.33 26.04 14.42
CA CYS A 452 -27.72 24.74 13.87
C CYS A 452 -29.09 24.90 13.20
N ASN A 453 -29.05 25.37 11.95
CA ASN A 453 -30.01 25.01 10.90
C ASN A 453 -29.21 24.24 9.85
#